data_AF-A0A2W4W1S2-F1
#
_entry.id   AF-A0A2W4W1S2-F1
#
_cell.length_a   1.000
_cell.length_b   1.000
_cell.length_c   1.000
_cell.angle_alpha   90.00
_cell.angle_beta   90.00
_cell.angle_gamma   90.00
#
_symmetry.space_group_name_H-M   'P 1'
#
loop_
_entity.id
_entity.type
_entity.pdbx_description
1 polymer ?
#
loop_
_entity_poly.entity_id
_entity_poly.type
_entity_poly.pdbx_seq_one_letter_code
_entity_poly.pdbx_strand_id
1 'polypeptide(L)'
;MPPLSFVEADDAGEDLDGAIPIAADLVQPLTSISGSLFGDADLFQIFISGDQPFSATTLSAETLLDLPIDNTLGIPTGLLEDPQLFLFDATGTAVFGNDDLFGTIQATLPSMANPLSPGIYFLAISGFGYNPVSAGGDIFAEASFDGILRPTGPGGELPLVGFAGESLSSGNYTIALTGAQTIPPTSPPIEPLRELFDLTGFDSNVTVNVIQQLFREAAFNNVLAFYETDALGRVGGLLPGEAGYEAAAAANLLDGIGLTANNNQTTDVTLDLLGGTYYAPALLIDGNINNLATVGDAALGQARIKREGNTLLFEDLTDFDFNDLIVTLTPEVSAIA
;
A
#
# COMPACT_ATOMS: atom_id res chain seq x y z
N MET A 1 -7.38 16.43 -3.48
CA MET A 1 -6.97 16.18 -2.08
C MET A 1 -5.98 17.25 -1.67
N PRO A 2 -5.92 17.66 -0.39
CA PRO A 2 -4.93 18.64 0.04
C PRO A 2 -3.51 18.08 -0.16
N PRO A 3 -2.53 18.91 -0.56
CA PRO A 3 -1.14 18.51 -0.61
C PRO A 3 -0.59 18.23 0.80
N LEU A 4 0.40 17.33 0.88
CA LEU A 4 1.14 17.01 2.09
C LEU A 4 2.48 17.75 2.12
N SER A 5 2.77 18.34 3.27
CA SER A 5 4.11 18.76 3.68
C SER A 5 4.58 17.82 4.77
N PHE A 6 5.59 17.01 4.46
CA PHE A 6 6.19 16.07 5.41
C PHE A 6 7.24 16.79 6.27
N VAL A 7 7.26 16.48 7.56
CA VAL A 7 8.29 16.93 8.50
C VAL A 7 8.88 15.68 9.12
N GLU A 8 10.17 15.48 8.91
CA GLU A 8 10.97 14.46 9.55
C GLU A 8 10.91 14.61 11.07
N ALA A 9 10.75 13.48 11.77
CA ALA A 9 10.63 13.45 13.22
C ALA A 9 11.89 12.93 13.93
N ASP A 10 12.69 12.14 13.22
CA ASP A 10 13.96 11.51 13.63
C ASP A 10 14.78 11.27 12.36
N ASP A 11 16.07 10.94 12.49
CA ASP A 11 16.99 10.67 11.39
C ASP A 11 16.39 9.75 10.30
N ALA A 12 16.38 10.19 9.05
CA ALA A 12 15.86 9.42 7.92
C ALA A 12 16.80 8.34 7.38
N GLY A 13 17.99 8.21 7.97
CA GLY A 13 18.98 7.21 7.65
C GLY A 13 19.67 7.45 6.31
N GLU A 14 20.85 6.86 6.15
CA GLU A 14 21.72 7.08 4.98
C GLU A 14 21.82 5.85 4.04
N ASP A 15 21.08 4.78 4.32
CA ASP A 15 21.01 3.58 3.49
C ASP A 15 19.56 3.17 3.16
N LEU A 16 19.41 2.23 2.21
CA LEU A 16 18.09 1.82 1.70
C LEU A 16 17.20 1.19 2.78
N ASP A 17 17.77 0.57 3.80
CA ASP A 17 17.02 -0.09 4.88
C ASP A 17 16.58 0.92 5.95
N GLY A 18 17.36 1.98 6.14
CA GLY A 18 17.06 3.10 7.04
C GLY A 18 16.09 4.14 6.48
N ALA A 19 15.92 4.19 5.15
CA ALA A 19 15.11 5.20 4.49
C ALA A 19 13.69 5.33 5.06
N ILE A 20 13.25 6.56 5.35
CA ILE A 20 11.90 6.82 5.84
C ILE A 20 10.87 6.77 4.70
N PRO A 21 9.86 5.88 4.77
CA PRO A 21 8.77 5.88 3.82
C PRO A 21 7.76 6.99 4.09
N ILE A 22 7.53 7.87 3.11
CA ILE A 22 6.50 8.92 3.19
C ILE A 22 5.18 8.32 2.69
N ALA A 23 4.54 7.53 3.54
CA ALA A 23 3.24 6.90 3.29
C ALA A 23 2.08 7.66 3.96
N ALA A 24 0.87 7.49 3.41
CA ALA A 24 -0.36 7.98 4.03
C ALA A 24 -1.55 7.06 3.70
N ASP A 25 -2.60 7.10 4.53
CA ASP A 25 -3.83 6.30 4.33
C ASP A 25 -4.53 6.60 3.00
N LEU A 26 -4.33 7.81 2.48
CA LEU A 26 -4.79 8.24 1.17
C LEU A 26 -3.61 8.83 0.41
N VAL A 27 -3.51 8.52 -0.88
CA VAL A 27 -2.51 9.11 -1.77
C VAL A 27 -2.67 10.64 -1.79
N GLN A 28 -1.62 11.37 -1.47
CA GLN A 28 -1.64 12.84 -1.46
C GLN A 28 -0.46 13.38 -2.26
N PRO A 29 -0.63 14.46 -3.05
CA PRO A 29 0.52 15.15 -3.65
C PRO A 29 1.50 15.57 -2.55
N LEU A 30 2.76 15.18 -2.69
CA LEU A 30 3.81 15.51 -1.74
C LEU A 30 4.50 16.78 -2.25
N THR A 31 4.33 17.89 -1.54
CA THR A 31 4.81 19.20 -2.00
C THR A 31 6.04 19.69 -1.26
N SER A 32 6.31 19.16 -0.06
CA SER A 32 7.57 19.44 0.63
C SER A 32 7.98 18.36 1.61
N ILE A 33 9.28 18.27 1.87
CA ILE A 33 9.91 17.50 2.94
C ILE A 33 10.79 18.48 3.73
N SER A 34 10.67 18.52 5.05
CA SER A 34 11.53 19.32 5.93
C SER A 34 12.18 18.42 6.97
N GLY A 35 13.44 18.69 7.29
CA GLY A 35 14.24 17.86 8.20
C GLY A 35 15.52 18.56 8.65
N SER A 36 16.44 17.82 9.26
CA SER A 36 17.72 18.35 9.71
C SER A 36 18.85 17.32 9.72
N LEU A 37 20.00 17.68 9.14
CA LEU A 37 21.19 16.83 9.17
C LEU A 37 22.05 17.08 10.42
N PHE A 38 22.72 16.02 10.88
CA PHE A 38 23.70 16.02 11.97
C PHE A 38 25.04 15.40 11.55
N GLY A 39 25.50 15.70 10.33
CA GLY A 39 26.74 15.16 9.76
C GLY A 39 26.55 13.82 9.03
N ASP A 40 25.30 13.45 8.79
CA ASP A 40 24.78 12.30 8.08
C ASP A 40 24.16 12.73 6.73
N ALA A 41 23.48 11.78 6.09
CA ALA A 41 22.58 12.01 4.97
C ALA A 41 21.20 11.44 5.33
N ASP A 42 20.15 12.08 4.80
CA ASP A 42 18.77 11.63 4.99
C ASP A 42 18.25 11.01 3.70
N LEU A 43 17.53 9.89 3.83
CA LEU A 43 16.95 9.17 2.71
C LEU A 43 15.45 8.98 2.88
N PHE A 44 14.68 9.49 1.92
CA PHE A 44 13.22 9.38 1.90
C PHE A 44 12.76 8.48 0.77
N GLN A 45 11.89 7.51 1.08
CA GLN A 45 11.16 6.78 0.07
C GLN A 45 9.90 7.56 -0.32
N ILE A 46 9.78 7.87 -1.61
CA ILE A 46 8.68 8.64 -2.20
C ILE A 46 8.07 7.89 -3.38
N PHE A 47 6.86 8.28 -3.79
CA PHE A 47 6.26 7.81 -5.03
C PHE A 47 6.27 8.91 -6.09
N ILE A 48 6.88 8.66 -7.24
CA ILE A 48 6.80 9.55 -8.40
C ILE A 48 5.58 9.15 -9.22
N SER A 49 4.71 10.11 -9.52
CA SER A 49 3.39 9.84 -10.13
C SER A 49 3.46 9.52 -11.63
N GLY A 50 4.52 9.96 -12.31
CA GLY A 50 4.74 9.77 -13.76
C GLY A 50 3.79 10.55 -14.68
N ASP A 51 2.77 11.22 -14.13
CA ASP A 51 1.80 12.04 -14.86
C ASP A 51 2.17 13.53 -14.91
N GLN A 52 3.21 13.93 -14.17
CA GLN A 52 3.79 15.27 -14.15
C GLN A 52 5.33 15.17 -14.11
N PRO A 53 6.06 16.19 -14.60
CA PRO A 53 7.51 16.23 -14.43
C PRO A 53 7.88 16.26 -12.95
N PHE A 54 8.83 15.40 -12.54
CA PHE A 54 9.38 15.42 -11.19
C PHE A 54 10.45 16.51 -11.06
N SER A 55 10.47 17.22 -9.93
CA SER A 55 11.59 18.07 -9.53
C SER A 55 11.69 18.13 -8.01
N ALA A 56 12.90 18.36 -7.50
CA ALA A 56 13.16 18.60 -6.09
C ALA A 56 14.13 19.76 -5.94
N THR A 57 13.82 20.75 -5.09
CA THR A 57 14.66 21.93 -4.90
C THR A 57 14.73 22.28 -3.43
N THR A 58 15.93 22.42 -2.88
CA THR A 58 16.08 22.92 -1.51
C THR A 58 15.62 24.38 -1.43
N LEU A 59 14.91 24.72 -0.35
CA LEU A 59 14.48 26.07 -0.04
C LEU A 59 15.31 26.59 1.14
N SER A 60 15.93 27.76 0.98
CA SER A 60 16.38 28.56 2.12
C SER A 60 15.73 29.94 2.07
N ALA A 61 15.43 30.53 3.23
CA ALA A 61 14.85 31.87 3.29
C ALA A 61 15.88 32.94 2.86
N GLU A 62 17.16 32.58 2.87
CA GLU A 62 18.35 33.39 2.65
C GLU A 62 18.73 33.47 1.16
N THR A 63 18.45 32.42 0.37
CA THR A 63 18.56 32.45 -1.11
C THR A 63 17.41 33.24 -1.76
N LEU A 64 16.30 33.46 -1.05
CA LEU A 64 15.19 34.29 -1.52
C LEU A 64 15.41 35.80 -1.31
N LEU A 65 16.48 36.23 -0.62
CA LEU A 65 16.62 37.62 -0.18
C LEU A 65 17.92 38.34 -0.55
N ASP A 66 18.84 37.74 -1.33
CA ASP A 66 20.14 38.36 -1.67
C ASP A 66 20.82 38.99 -0.43
N LEU A 67 20.65 38.39 0.75
CA LEU A 67 21.22 38.97 1.96
C LEU A 67 22.74 38.80 1.88
N PRO A 68 23.53 39.88 2.09
CA PRO A 68 24.96 39.73 2.20
C PRO A 68 25.24 38.75 3.33
N ILE A 69 25.93 37.66 3.00
CA ILE A 69 26.61 36.81 3.99
C ILE A 69 27.65 37.72 4.63
N ASP A 70 27.24 38.44 5.67
CA ASP A 70 28.16 39.19 6.49
C ASP A 70 28.90 38.15 7.34
N ASN A 71 30.12 37.78 6.91
CA ASN A 71 31.03 36.93 7.68
C ASN A 71 31.25 37.44 9.13
N THR A 72 30.85 38.68 9.44
CA THR A 72 30.88 39.29 10.78
C THR A 72 29.62 39.04 11.62
N LEU A 73 28.48 38.71 11.00
CA LEU A 73 27.19 38.43 11.68
C LEU A 73 26.82 36.93 11.72
N GLY A 74 27.46 36.11 10.87
CA GLY A 74 27.24 34.67 10.78
C GLY A 74 26.03 34.30 9.91
N ILE A 75 26.08 33.13 9.28
CA ILE A 75 24.91 32.48 8.68
C ILE A 75 23.90 32.21 9.81
N PRO A 76 22.58 32.29 9.59
CA PRO A 76 21.62 31.73 10.55
C PRO A 76 22.04 30.29 10.87
N THR A 77 22.58 30.07 12.06
CA THR A 77 23.42 28.91 12.42
C THR A 77 22.68 27.57 12.50
N GLY A 78 21.46 27.49 11.95
CA GLY A 78 20.62 26.31 11.98
C GLY A 78 20.12 25.89 10.61
N LEU A 79 20.68 26.36 9.50
CA LEU A 79 20.34 25.89 8.16
C LEU A 79 21.45 25.02 7.61
N LEU A 80 21.06 24.05 6.78
CA LEU A 80 22.01 23.21 6.06
C LEU A 80 22.77 24.05 5.04
N GLU A 81 24.07 24.18 5.24
CA GLU A 81 24.98 24.86 4.31
C GLU A 81 25.33 23.91 3.16
N ASP A 82 25.16 24.41 1.92
CA ASP A 82 25.60 23.74 0.68
C ASP A 82 25.09 22.30 0.53
N PRO A 83 23.75 22.09 0.44
CA PRO A 83 23.17 20.75 0.32
C PRO A 83 23.45 20.11 -1.04
N GLN A 84 23.30 18.79 -1.12
CA GLN A 84 23.28 18.02 -2.35
C GLN A 84 22.01 17.15 -2.38
N LEU A 85 21.39 16.99 -3.55
CA LEU A 85 20.25 16.10 -3.74
C LEU A 85 20.60 14.95 -4.68
N PHE A 86 20.08 13.76 -4.38
CA PHE A 86 20.26 12.57 -5.23
C PHE A 86 18.96 11.80 -5.35
N LEU A 87 18.73 11.22 -6.53
CA LEU A 87 17.56 10.37 -6.79
C LEU A 87 18.01 8.96 -7.19
N PHE A 88 17.42 7.96 -6.55
CA PHE A 88 17.61 6.54 -6.85
C PHE A 88 16.28 5.89 -7.19
N ASP A 89 16.30 4.88 -8.06
CA ASP A 89 15.11 4.09 -8.39
C ASP A 89 14.74 3.11 -7.27
N ALA A 90 13.66 2.34 -7.45
CA ALA A 90 13.15 1.38 -6.48
C ALA A 90 14.17 0.26 -6.09
N THR A 91 15.23 0.06 -6.88
CA THR A 91 16.29 -0.91 -6.60
C THR A 91 17.48 -0.28 -5.87
N GLY A 92 17.43 1.03 -5.61
CA GLY A 92 18.54 1.80 -5.06
C GLY A 92 19.59 2.18 -6.09
N THR A 93 19.35 1.95 -7.38
CA THR A 93 20.28 2.35 -8.46
C THR A 93 20.08 3.83 -8.76
N ALA A 94 21.17 4.58 -8.88
CA ALA A 94 21.09 6.02 -9.08
C ALA A 94 20.49 6.42 -10.43
N VAL A 95 19.65 7.47 -10.39
CA VAL A 95 19.08 8.11 -11.57
C VAL A 95 19.92 9.34 -11.93
N PHE A 96 20.04 10.30 -11.01
CA PHE A 96 20.88 11.50 -11.13
C PHE A 96 20.98 12.22 -9.77
N GLY A 97 21.95 13.12 -9.64
CA GLY A 97 22.09 14.03 -8.51
C GLY A 97 22.36 15.46 -8.98
N ASN A 98 22.27 16.42 -8.06
CA ASN A 98 22.69 17.80 -8.28
C ASN A 98 22.82 18.53 -6.94
N ASP A 99 23.87 19.34 -6.82
CA ASP A 99 24.18 20.18 -5.67
C ASP A 99 23.87 21.67 -5.89
N ASP A 100 23.82 22.13 -7.15
CA ASP A 100 23.67 23.54 -7.47
C ASP A 100 22.51 23.85 -8.43
N LEU A 101 22.02 25.09 -8.36
CA LEU A 101 21.17 25.67 -9.40
C LEU A 101 21.86 26.89 -10.01
N PHE A 102 22.36 26.76 -11.25
CA PHE A 102 22.92 27.86 -12.05
C PHE A 102 23.92 28.76 -11.29
N GLY A 103 24.88 28.17 -10.56
CA GLY A 103 25.91 28.92 -9.83
C GLY A 103 25.46 29.46 -8.47
N THR A 104 24.35 28.95 -7.94
CA THR A 104 23.93 29.10 -6.54
C THR A 104 24.08 27.76 -5.83
N ILE A 105 24.32 27.80 -4.51
CA ILE A 105 24.40 26.64 -3.60
C ILE A 105 23.03 25.98 -3.32
N GLN A 106 22.08 26.13 -4.24
CA GLN A 106 20.72 25.59 -4.09
C GLN A 106 20.59 24.28 -4.84
N ALA A 107 20.74 23.17 -4.12
CA ALA A 107 20.52 21.83 -4.68
C ALA A 107 19.16 21.73 -5.37
N THR A 108 19.19 21.37 -6.65
CA THR A 108 17.99 21.24 -7.47
C THR A 108 18.11 20.05 -8.40
N LEU A 109 17.25 19.05 -8.23
CA LEU A 109 16.98 18.04 -9.25
C LEU A 109 15.98 18.63 -10.25
N PRO A 110 16.41 19.07 -11.45
CA PRO A 110 15.48 19.63 -12.43
C PRO A 110 14.59 18.54 -13.03
N SER A 111 13.49 18.97 -13.62
CA SER A 111 12.69 18.08 -14.45
C SER A 111 13.48 17.63 -15.69
N MET A 112 13.51 16.31 -15.88
CA MET A 112 14.14 15.70 -17.04
C MET A 112 13.23 15.83 -18.28
N ALA A 113 13.83 15.83 -19.47
CA ALA A 113 13.11 15.96 -20.74
C ALA A 113 12.05 14.87 -20.95
N ASN A 114 12.29 13.67 -20.40
CA ASN A 114 11.32 12.59 -20.34
C ASN A 114 10.82 12.43 -18.90
N PRO A 115 9.51 12.35 -18.66
CA PRO A 115 8.97 12.01 -17.35
C PRO A 115 9.55 10.69 -16.85
N LEU A 116 9.83 10.64 -15.55
CA LEU A 116 10.19 9.40 -14.88
C LEU A 116 9.00 8.44 -14.89
N SER A 117 9.29 7.14 -14.89
CA SER A 117 8.23 6.13 -14.80
C SER A 117 7.55 6.22 -13.44
N PRO A 118 6.24 5.97 -13.35
CA PRO A 118 5.57 5.95 -12.05
C PRO A 118 6.14 4.83 -11.18
N GLY A 119 6.38 5.11 -9.89
CA GLY A 119 6.90 4.10 -8.98
C GLY A 119 7.58 4.67 -7.74
N ILE A 120 8.18 3.75 -6.99
CA ILE A 120 8.98 4.05 -5.81
C ILE A 120 10.36 4.58 -6.23
N TYR A 121 10.78 5.64 -5.57
CA TYR A 121 12.11 6.21 -5.67
C TYR A 121 12.62 6.56 -4.27
N PHE A 122 13.94 6.66 -4.14
CA PHE A 122 14.58 7.20 -2.95
C PHE A 122 15.15 8.58 -3.28
N LEU A 123 14.74 9.58 -2.52
CA LEU A 123 15.26 10.93 -2.59
C LEU A 123 16.20 11.13 -1.40
N ALA A 124 17.46 11.39 -1.68
CA ALA A 124 18.47 11.64 -0.67
C ALA A 124 18.83 13.12 -0.61
N ILE A 125 19.20 13.57 0.59
CA ILE A 125 19.87 14.84 0.82
C ILE A 125 21.10 14.62 1.71
N SER A 126 22.19 15.26 1.35
CA SER A 126 23.40 15.35 2.17
C SER A 126 23.98 16.75 2.08
N GLY A 127 25.06 17.04 2.82
CA GLY A 127 25.85 18.24 2.55
C GLY A 127 27.01 17.97 1.58
N PHE A 128 27.53 19.06 1.02
CA PHE A 128 28.60 19.04 0.04
C PHE A 128 29.80 18.19 0.49
N GLY A 129 30.18 17.24 -0.35
CA GLY A 129 31.34 16.36 -0.14
C GLY A 129 31.02 15.07 0.61
N TYR A 130 29.75 14.84 0.97
CA TYR A 130 29.26 13.56 1.48
C TYR A 130 28.44 12.87 0.40
N ASN A 131 29.11 11.99 -0.34
CA ASN A 131 28.63 11.48 -1.61
C ASN A 131 28.10 10.04 -1.50
N PRO A 132 27.07 9.68 -2.29
CA PRO A 132 26.57 8.32 -2.38
C PRO A 132 27.61 7.32 -2.89
N VAL A 133 27.73 6.19 -2.19
CA VAL A 133 28.58 5.07 -2.57
C VAL A 133 27.79 3.77 -2.72
N SER A 134 28.31 2.89 -3.55
CA SER A 134 27.84 1.51 -3.72
C SER A 134 28.94 0.53 -3.30
N ALA A 135 28.66 -0.78 -3.38
CA ALA A 135 29.69 -1.81 -3.24
C ALA A 135 30.84 -1.71 -4.25
N GLY A 136 30.64 -1.01 -5.38
CA GLY A 136 31.65 -0.73 -6.40
C GLY A 136 32.47 0.55 -6.18
N GLY A 137 32.15 1.34 -5.14
CA GLY A 137 32.71 2.68 -4.92
C GLY A 137 31.72 3.79 -5.29
N ASP A 138 32.26 4.97 -5.59
CA ASP A 138 31.48 6.18 -5.88
C ASP A 138 30.45 5.95 -6.98
N ILE A 139 29.22 6.37 -6.74
CA ILE A 139 28.11 6.23 -7.68
C ILE A 139 28.21 7.32 -8.76
N PHE A 140 28.46 8.56 -8.35
CA PHE A 140 28.59 9.71 -9.21
C PHE A 140 30.07 10.06 -9.43
N ALA A 141 30.40 10.55 -10.63
CA ALA A 141 31.72 11.11 -10.88
C ALA A 141 31.72 12.61 -10.57
N GLU A 142 32.83 13.12 -10.03
CA GLU A 142 33.03 14.50 -9.52
C GLU A 142 32.85 15.64 -10.55
N ALA A 143 32.60 15.37 -11.85
CA ALA A 143 32.56 16.40 -12.87
C ALA A 143 31.28 16.34 -13.72
N SER A 144 30.45 17.38 -13.60
CA SER A 144 29.38 17.71 -14.55
C SER A 144 29.54 19.15 -15.02
N PHE A 145 29.31 19.41 -16.32
CA PHE A 145 29.38 20.78 -16.86
C PHE A 145 28.08 21.56 -16.65
N ASP A 146 26.99 20.87 -16.33
CA ASP A 146 25.63 21.39 -16.18
C ASP A 146 25.11 21.30 -14.73
N GLY A 147 25.97 20.93 -13.76
CA GLY A 147 25.60 20.64 -12.37
C GLY A 147 25.00 19.24 -12.18
N ILE A 148 24.46 18.63 -13.24
CA ILE A 148 23.79 17.33 -13.13
C ILE A 148 24.79 16.18 -13.02
N LEU A 149 24.85 15.60 -11.83
CA LEU A 149 25.64 14.41 -11.53
C LEU A 149 24.98 13.19 -12.17
N ARG A 150 25.72 12.54 -13.06
CA ARG A 150 25.32 11.29 -13.71
C ARG A 150 25.99 10.10 -13.01
N PRO A 151 25.32 8.96 -12.86
CA PRO A 151 25.86 7.78 -12.17
C PRO A 151 26.91 7.07 -13.04
N THR A 152 28.04 7.74 -13.22
CA THR A 152 29.15 7.35 -14.12
C THR A 152 30.40 6.97 -13.34
N GLY A 153 30.33 6.99 -12.01
CA GLY A 153 31.38 6.47 -11.15
C GLY A 153 31.48 4.94 -11.20
N PRO A 154 32.53 4.35 -10.61
CA PRO A 154 32.73 2.90 -10.58
C PRO A 154 31.55 2.10 -9.98
N GLY A 155 30.76 2.76 -9.13
CA GLY A 155 29.56 2.23 -8.49
C GLY A 155 28.24 2.58 -9.17
N GLY A 156 28.24 3.31 -10.28
CA GLY A 156 27.03 3.93 -10.83
C GLY A 156 25.91 2.97 -11.27
N GLU A 157 26.25 1.71 -11.59
CA GLU A 157 25.29 0.67 -11.96
C GLU A 157 24.88 -0.24 -10.79
N LEU A 158 25.36 0.06 -9.58
CA LEU A 158 25.09 -0.73 -8.37
C LEU A 158 24.21 0.05 -7.39
N PRO A 159 23.43 -0.66 -6.55
CA PRO A 159 22.62 -0.03 -5.53
C PRO A 159 23.44 0.78 -4.52
N LEU A 160 22.83 1.86 -4.02
CA LEU A 160 23.27 2.60 -2.85
C LEU A 160 23.51 1.65 -1.67
N VAL A 161 24.67 1.80 -1.02
CA VAL A 161 24.98 1.10 0.24
C VAL A 161 25.31 2.06 1.39
N GLY A 162 25.35 3.37 1.13
CA GLY A 162 25.63 4.40 2.11
C GLY A 162 26.26 5.64 1.47
N PHE A 163 26.85 6.48 2.32
CA PHE A 163 27.53 7.71 1.94
C PHE A 163 28.99 7.68 2.41
N ALA A 164 29.86 8.40 1.71
CA ALA A 164 31.26 8.54 2.08
C ALA A 164 31.80 9.91 1.68
N GLY A 165 32.83 10.35 2.40
CA GLY A 165 33.46 11.65 2.21
C GLY A 165 33.52 12.43 3.51
N GLU A 166 33.82 13.71 3.41
CA GLU A 166 33.92 14.59 4.57
C GLU A 166 32.62 15.39 4.69
N SER A 167 31.77 15.06 5.67
CA SER A 167 30.60 15.86 6.04
C SER A 167 30.78 16.46 7.42
N LEU A 168 30.77 17.79 7.53
CA LEU A 168 30.55 18.49 8.80
C LEU A 168 29.28 19.35 8.75
N SER A 169 28.48 19.21 7.70
CA SER A 169 27.29 20.01 7.48
C SER A 169 26.17 19.52 8.40
N SER A 170 25.67 20.43 9.23
CA SER A 170 24.51 20.20 10.08
C SER A 170 23.55 21.36 9.93
N GLY A 171 22.26 21.10 9.95
CA GLY A 171 21.26 22.15 9.91
C GLY A 171 19.97 21.71 9.27
N ASN A 172 18.97 22.58 9.39
CA ASN A 172 17.64 22.35 8.88
C ASN A 172 17.59 22.57 7.37
N TYR A 173 16.78 21.76 6.69
CA TYR A 173 16.48 21.93 5.28
C TYR A 173 14.98 21.86 5.02
N THR A 174 14.59 22.32 3.83
CA THR A 174 13.27 22.06 3.25
C THR A 174 13.45 21.80 1.77
N ILE A 175 12.83 20.76 1.25
CA ILE A 175 12.83 20.38 -0.15
C ILE A 175 11.43 20.64 -0.68
N ALA A 176 11.30 21.49 -1.70
CA ALA A 176 10.08 21.65 -2.48
C ALA A 176 10.03 20.61 -3.59
N LEU A 177 8.85 20.01 -3.80
CA LEU A 177 8.67 18.89 -4.71
C LEU A 177 7.58 19.15 -5.74
N THR A 178 7.80 18.64 -6.96
CA THR A 178 6.75 18.46 -7.99
C THR A 178 6.80 17.03 -8.53
N GLY A 179 5.68 16.53 -9.04
CA GLY A 179 5.59 15.16 -9.60
C GLY A 179 5.74 14.02 -8.58
N ALA A 180 5.69 14.33 -7.27
CA ALA A 180 5.76 13.37 -6.18
C ALA A 180 4.44 13.28 -5.41
N GLN A 181 4.18 12.12 -4.82
CA GLN A 181 3.05 11.85 -3.94
C GLN A 181 3.48 10.93 -2.81
N THR A 182 2.64 10.82 -1.78
CA THR A 182 2.81 9.80 -0.74
C THR A 182 2.81 8.42 -1.35
N ILE A 183 3.60 7.52 -0.77
CA ILE A 183 3.56 6.10 -1.10
C ILE A 183 2.12 5.64 -0.92
N PRO A 184 1.48 5.06 -1.96
CA PRO A 184 0.16 4.50 -1.83
C PRO A 184 0.14 3.54 -0.65
N PRO A 185 -0.92 3.52 0.18
CA PRO A 185 -0.99 2.57 1.27
C PRO A 185 -0.72 1.18 0.68
N THR A 186 0.26 0.46 1.24
CA THR A 186 0.31 -0.98 1.02
C THR A 186 -1.09 -1.44 1.38
N SER A 187 -1.82 -2.07 0.44
CA SER A 187 -3.10 -2.68 0.79
C SER A 187 -2.88 -3.38 2.12
N PRO A 188 -3.66 -3.07 3.18
CA PRO A 188 -3.45 -3.69 4.47
C PRO A 188 -3.33 -5.20 4.24
N PRO A 189 -2.56 -5.96 5.07
CA PRO A 189 -2.61 -7.41 5.01
C PRO A 189 -4.07 -7.78 4.88
N ILE A 190 -4.45 -8.37 3.73
CA ILE A 190 -5.84 -8.69 3.49
C ILE A 190 -6.11 -9.77 4.53
N GLU A 191 -6.68 -9.36 5.67
CA GLU A 191 -7.16 -10.30 6.67
C GLU A 191 -7.98 -11.32 5.89
N PRO A 192 -7.68 -12.63 5.99
CA PRO A 192 -8.45 -13.64 5.28
C PRO A 192 -9.91 -13.36 5.58
N LEU A 193 -10.72 -13.22 4.54
CA LEU A 193 -12.11 -12.82 4.67
C LEU A 193 -12.76 -13.70 5.73
N ARG A 194 -13.22 -13.09 6.82
CA ARG A 194 -13.64 -13.84 8.01
C ARG A 194 -14.81 -14.74 7.70
N GLU A 195 -15.57 -14.43 6.66
CA GLU A 195 -16.72 -15.19 6.16
C GLU A 195 -16.32 -16.48 5.41
N LEU A 196 -15.02 -16.70 5.12
CA LEU A 196 -14.55 -17.91 4.45
C LEU A 196 -14.46 -19.11 5.40
N PHE A 197 -14.66 -20.28 4.81
CA PHE A 197 -14.46 -21.59 5.42
C PHE A 197 -13.12 -22.14 4.95
N ASP A 198 -12.14 -22.20 5.84
CA ASP A 198 -10.84 -22.82 5.57
C ASP A 198 -10.91 -24.32 5.80
N LEU A 199 -10.89 -25.10 4.72
CA LEU A 199 -10.80 -26.56 4.77
C LEU A 199 -9.48 -27.08 4.21
N THR A 200 -8.47 -26.22 4.05
CA THR A 200 -7.17 -26.60 3.45
C THR A 200 -6.40 -27.63 4.27
N GLY A 201 -6.66 -27.72 5.57
CA GLY A 201 -6.06 -28.70 6.48
C GLY A 201 -6.62 -30.13 6.36
N PHE A 202 -7.55 -30.39 5.44
CA PHE A 202 -8.21 -31.68 5.27
C PHE A 202 -8.02 -32.21 3.84
N ASP A 203 -7.62 -33.48 3.68
CA ASP A 203 -7.36 -34.09 2.37
C ASP A 203 -8.56 -34.86 1.79
N SER A 204 -9.59 -35.13 2.59
CA SER A 204 -10.81 -35.87 2.20
C SER A 204 -12.06 -34.99 2.32
N ASN A 205 -13.22 -35.51 1.92
CA ASN A 205 -14.50 -34.86 2.23
C ASN A 205 -14.58 -34.61 3.74
N VAL A 206 -14.87 -33.38 4.10
CA VAL A 206 -15.14 -32.95 5.45
C VAL A 206 -16.65 -32.91 5.60
N THR A 207 -17.19 -33.72 6.51
CA THR A 207 -18.56 -33.46 6.95
C THR A 207 -18.51 -32.20 7.79
N VAL A 208 -18.97 -31.14 7.15
CA VAL A 208 -19.27 -29.87 7.76
C VAL A 208 -20.64 -30.09 8.43
N ASN A 209 -20.64 -30.68 9.64
CA ASN A 209 -21.79 -30.74 10.57
C ASN A 209 -22.28 -29.35 11.05
N VAL A 210 -21.95 -28.31 10.30
CA VAL A 210 -21.66 -26.96 10.78
C VAL A 210 -22.84 -26.03 10.54
N ILE A 211 -24.07 -26.54 10.45
CA ILE A 211 -25.25 -25.69 10.56
C ILE A 211 -26.12 -26.26 11.67
N GLN A 212 -25.70 -25.94 12.90
CA GLN A 212 -26.49 -26.24 14.10
C GLN A 212 -27.82 -25.51 14.08
N GLN A 213 -27.88 -24.36 13.41
CA GLN A 213 -29.10 -23.60 13.23
C GLN A 213 -29.04 -22.90 11.88
N LEU A 214 -29.92 -23.30 10.96
CA LEU A 214 -30.33 -22.50 9.81
C LEU A 214 -31.65 -21.85 10.18
N PHE A 215 -31.63 -20.56 10.51
CA PHE A 215 -32.83 -19.78 10.83
C PHE A 215 -33.10 -18.77 9.73
N ARG A 216 -34.38 -18.54 9.39
CA ARG A 216 -34.80 -17.58 8.37
C ARG A 216 -35.92 -16.70 8.93
N GLU A 217 -35.72 -15.40 8.99
CA GLU A 217 -36.78 -14.40 9.21
C GLU A 217 -36.74 -13.44 8.03
N ALA A 218 -37.42 -13.77 6.93
CA ALA A 218 -37.34 -12.97 5.70
C ALA A 218 -38.66 -12.96 4.93
N ALA A 219 -38.85 -11.95 4.09
CA ALA A 219 -39.97 -11.94 3.14
C ALA A 219 -39.76 -12.96 2.00
N PHE A 220 -38.51 -13.21 1.63
CA PHE A 220 -38.12 -14.03 0.48
C PHE A 220 -37.75 -15.47 0.87
N ASN A 221 -37.84 -16.40 -0.10
CA ASN A 221 -37.39 -17.78 0.10
C ASN A 221 -35.90 -17.89 -0.23
N ASN A 222 -35.09 -17.35 0.68
CA ASN A 222 -33.65 -17.29 0.51
C ASN A 222 -33.03 -18.71 0.53
N VAL A 223 -32.02 -18.92 -0.31
CA VAL A 223 -31.29 -20.19 -0.42
C VAL A 223 -29.82 -19.94 -0.14
N LEU A 224 -29.25 -20.67 0.83
CA LEU A 224 -27.81 -20.65 1.08
C LEU A 224 -27.10 -21.62 0.14
N ALA A 225 -26.13 -21.10 -0.59
CA ALA A 225 -25.23 -21.84 -1.46
C ALA A 225 -23.76 -21.53 -1.09
N PHE A 226 -22.84 -22.21 -1.74
CA PHE A 226 -21.39 -22.06 -1.53
C PHE A 226 -20.66 -22.10 -2.87
N TYR A 227 -19.46 -21.52 -2.94
CA TYR A 227 -18.53 -21.64 -4.05
C TYR A 227 -17.09 -21.77 -3.55
N GLU A 228 -16.23 -22.40 -4.35
CA GLU A 228 -14.80 -22.53 -4.06
C GLU A 228 -14.05 -21.23 -4.29
N THR A 229 -13.00 -21.00 -3.51
CA THR A 229 -12.20 -19.80 -3.59
C THR A 229 -10.77 -20.00 -3.07
N ASP A 230 -9.90 -19.00 -3.24
CA ASP A 230 -8.59 -18.95 -2.59
C ASP A 230 -8.69 -18.28 -1.20
N ALA A 231 -7.56 -18.18 -0.49
CA ALA A 231 -7.51 -17.54 0.83
C ALA A 231 -7.93 -16.05 0.83
N LEU A 232 -8.04 -15.44 -0.34
CA LEU A 232 -8.40 -14.04 -0.55
C LEU A 232 -9.83 -13.88 -1.09
N GLY A 233 -10.61 -14.96 -1.20
CA GLY A 233 -11.95 -14.90 -1.74
C GLY A 233 -12.00 -14.78 -3.26
N ARG A 234 -10.91 -15.04 -4.00
CA ARG A 234 -10.96 -14.95 -5.46
C ARG A 234 -11.81 -16.05 -6.10
N VAL A 235 -12.61 -15.67 -7.09
CA VAL A 235 -13.35 -16.59 -7.96
C VAL A 235 -13.28 -16.08 -9.40
N GLY A 236 -13.02 -16.98 -10.36
CA GLY A 236 -12.84 -16.58 -11.76
C GLY A 236 -11.68 -15.60 -12.01
N GLY A 237 -10.70 -15.53 -11.10
CA GLY A 237 -9.58 -14.58 -11.15
C GLY A 237 -9.88 -13.18 -10.61
N LEU A 238 -11.10 -12.95 -10.11
CA LEU A 238 -11.54 -11.66 -9.58
C LEU A 238 -11.49 -11.66 -8.05
N LEU A 239 -11.05 -10.56 -7.45
CA LEU A 239 -11.16 -10.31 -6.01
C LEU A 239 -12.58 -9.86 -5.62
N PRO A 240 -13.03 -10.18 -4.40
CA PRO A 240 -14.26 -9.65 -3.83
C PRO A 240 -14.36 -8.13 -3.97
N GLY A 241 -15.47 -7.66 -4.54
CA GLY A 241 -15.73 -6.24 -4.83
C GLY A 241 -15.28 -5.76 -6.21
N GLU A 242 -14.54 -6.55 -6.98
CA GLU A 242 -14.22 -6.22 -8.37
C GLU A 242 -15.46 -6.31 -9.28
N ALA A 243 -15.48 -5.51 -10.34
CA ALA A 243 -16.57 -5.52 -11.31
C ALA A 243 -16.70 -6.91 -11.96
N GLY A 244 -17.89 -7.51 -11.85
CA GLY A 244 -18.17 -8.86 -12.37
C GLY A 244 -17.99 -9.98 -11.35
N TYR A 245 -17.55 -9.69 -10.12
CA TYR A 245 -17.37 -10.68 -9.06
C TYR A 245 -18.65 -11.49 -8.80
N GLU A 246 -19.80 -10.84 -8.66
CA GLU A 246 -21.09 -11.51 -8.42
C GLU A 246 -21.47 -12.49 -9.54
N ALA A 247 -21.19 -12.14 -10.79
CA ALA A 247 -21.43 -13.03 -11.92
C ALA A 247 -20.46 -14.23 -11.92
N ALA A 248 -19.22 -14.03 -11.48
CA ALA A 248 -18.25 -15.10 -11.31
C ALA A 248 -18.64 -16.03 -10.14
N ALA A 249 -19.08 -15.49 -9.00
CA ALA A 249 -19.61 -16.27 -7.89
C ALA A 249 -20.83 -17.10 -8.31
N ALA A 250 -21.80 -16.48 -8.98
CA ALA A 250 -22.97 -17.15 -9.54
C ALA A 250 -22.61 -18.33 -10.47
N ALA A 251 -21.60 -18.15 -11.33
CA ALA A 251 -21.16 -19.17 -12.27
C ALA A 251 -20.37 -20.33 -11.63
N ASN A 252 -19.88 -20.15 -10.39
CA ASN A 252 -19.05 -21.12 -9.68
C ASN A 252 -19.72 -21.67 -8.41
N LEU A 253 -21.03 -21.44 -8.23
CA LEU A 253 -21.77 -22.09 -7.15
C LEU A 253 -21.65 -23.60 -7.26
N LEU A 254 -21.50 -24.26 -6.11
CA LEU A 254 -21.46 -25.71 -6.03
C LEU A 254 -22.80 -26.31 -6.41
N ASP A 255 -22.78 -27.22 -7.38
CA ASP A 255 -23.96 -27.96 -7.79
C ASP A 255 -24.50 -28.84 -6.65
N GLY A 256 -25.83 -28.83 -6.47
CA GLY A 256 -26.51 -29.70 -5.52
C GLY A 256 -26.49 -29.22 -4.06
N ILE A 257 -25.87 -28.08 -3.76
CA ILE A 257 -25.87 -27.47 -2.42
C ILE A 257 -26.78 -26.24 -2.43
N GLY A 258 -28.00 -26.41 -1.92
CA GLY A 258 -28.98 -25.33 -1.74
C GLY A 258 -29.75 -25.56 -0.45
N LEU A 259 -29.40 -24.82 0.60
CA LEU A 259 -29.94 -25.02 1.94
C LEU A 259 -31.03 -23.99 2.21
N THR A 260 -32.16 -24.45 2.76
CA THR A 260 -33.34 -23.61 3.01
C THR A 260 -33.91 -23.85 4.40
N ALA A 261 -34.52 -22.80 4.96
CA ALA A 261 -35.33 -22.88 6.15
C ALA A 261 -36.67 -22.17 5.92
N ASN A 262 -37.72 -22.67 6.57
CA ASN A 262 -39.03 -22.01 6.54
C ASN A 262 -38.99 -20.73 7.36
N ASN A 263 -39.86 -19.78 7.03
CA ASN A 263 -39.94 -18.51 7.75
C ASN A 263 -40.20 -18.72 9.25
N ASN A 264 -39.45 -18.02 10.09
CA ASN A 264 -39.45 -18.09 11.54
C ASN A 264 -39.25 -19.52 12.08
N GLN A 265 -38.50 -20.36 11.37
CA GLN A 265 -38.15 -21.71 11.79
C GLN A 265 -36.64 -21.92 11.77
N THR A 266 -36.18 -22.84 12.61
CA THR A 266 -34.80 -23.35 12.62
C THR A 266 -34.79 -24.77 12.08
N THR A 267 -33.82 -25.06 11.22
CA THR A 267 -33.54 -26.42 10.73
C THR A 267 -32.08 -26.76 10.98
N ASP A 268 -31.81 -27.98 11.44
CA ASP A 268 -30.46 -28.53 11.52
C ASP A 268 -30.07 -29.09 10.15
N VAL A 269 -28.90 -28.72 9.64
CA VAL A 269 -28.45 -29.15 8.32
C VAL A 269 -27.01 -29.66 8.39
N THR A 270 -26.79 -30.83 7.79
CA THR A 270 -25.45 -31.37 7.55
C THR A 270 -25.05 -31.06 6.11
N LEU A 271 -23.83 -30.55 5.93
CA LEU A 271 -23.25 -30.24 4.63
C LEU A 271 -21.93 -31.02 4.49
N ASP A 272 -21.68 -31.63 3.34
CA ASP A 272 -20.38 -32.22 3.02
C ASP A 272 -19.66 -31.31 2.02
N LEU A 273 -18.47 -30.84 2.38
CA LEU A 273 -17.58 -30.05 1.51
C LEU A 273 -16.27 -30.82 1.30
N LEU A 274 -15.67 -30.67 0.13
CA LEU A 274 -14.37 -31.29 -0.14
C LEU A 274 -13.28 -30.55 0.65
N GLY A 275 -12.35 -31.27 1.28
CA GLY A 275 -11.18 -30.65 1.89
C GLY A 275 -10.20 -30.08 0.86
N GLY A 276 -9.20 -29.33 1.33
CA GLY A 276 -8.07 -28.88 0.51
C GLY A 276 -8.25 -27.50 -0.13
N THR A 277 -9.33 -26.79 0.18
CA THR A 277 -9.63 -25.47 -0.39
C THR A 277 -10.39 -24.56 0.59
N TYR A 278 -10.63 -23.32 0.16
CA TYR A 278 -11.52 -22.37 0.85
C TYR A 278 -12.91 -22.36 0.20
N TYR A 279 -13.95 -22.17 1.00
CA TYR A 279 -15.31 -21.93 0.52
C TYR A 279 -15.87 -20.60 1.01
N ALA A 280 -16.60 -19.92 0.14
CA ALA A 280 -17.36 -18.72 0.48
C ALA A 280 -18.87 -19.02 0.44
N PRO A 281 -19.67 -18.48 1.39
CA PRO A 281 -21.11 -18.57 1.31
C PRO A 281 -21.70 -17.56 0.33
N ALA A 282 -22.85 -17.89 -0.24
CA ALA A 282 -23.69 -17.00 -1.04
C ALA A 282 -25.16 -17.17 -0.64
N LEU A 283 -25.87 -16.07 -0.39
CA LEU A 283 -27.31 -16.08 -0.23
C LEU A 283 -27.97 -15.74 -1.57
N LEU A 284 -28.72 -16.67 -2.14
CA LEU A 284 -29.58 -16.40 -3.28
C LEU A 284 -30.89 -15.83 -2.74
N ILE A 285 -31.13 -14.55 -2.98
CA ILE A 285 -32.34 -13.86 -2.52
C ILE A 285 -33.52 -14.36 -3.36
N ASP A 286 -34.55 -14.89 -2.69
CA ASP A 286 -35.68 -15.61 -3.31
C ASP A 286 -35.24 -16.76 -4.24
N GLY A 287 -34.07 -17.35 -3.99
CA GLY A 287 -33.50 -18.41 -4.83
C GLY A 287 -33.02 -17.93 -6.21
N ASN A 288 -32.89 -16.62 -6.43
CA ASN A 288 -32.48 -16.06 -7.71
C ASN A 288 -30.95 -15.95 -7.82
N ILE A 289 -30.38 -16.70 -8.77
CA ILE A 289 -28.93 -16.70 -9.07
C ILE A 289 -28.38 -15.34 -9.52
N ASN A 290 -29.23 -14.43 -9.99
CA ASN A 290 -28.83 -13.09 -10.40
C ASN A 290 -28.99 -12.05 -9.27
N ASN A 291 -29.43 -12.48 -8.09
CA ASN A 291 -29.56 -11.63 -6.91
C ASN A 291 -28.91 -12.33 -5.72
N LEU A 292 -27.60 -12.17 -5.61
CA LEU A 292 -26.79 -12.79 -4.57
C LEU A 292 -26.41 -11.76 -3.52
N ALA A 293 -26.33 -12.17 -2.26
CA ALA A 293 -25.45 -11.56 -1.27
C ALA A 293 -24.21 -12.45 -1.10
N THR A 294 -23.02 -11.88 -1.24
CA THR A 294 -21.74 -12.61 -1.16
C THR A 294 -20.70 -11.86 -0.33
N VAL A 295 -19.52 -12.45 -0.14
CA VAL A 295 -18.37 -11.77 0.48
C VAL A 295 -17.88 -10.55 -0.33
N GLY A 296 -18.27 -10.43 -1.60
CA GLY A 296 -18.05 -9.22 -2.40
C GLY A 296 -18.75 -7.98 -1.80
N ASP A 297 -19.93 -8.15 -1.23
CA ASP A 297 -20.67 -7.07 -0.57
C ASP A 297 -19.99 -6.58 0.70
N ALA A 298 -19.46 -7.52 1.49
CA ALA A 298 -18.69 -7.22 2.69
C ALA A 298 -17.40 -6.45 2.33
N ALA A 299 -16.71 -6.85 1.26
CA ALA A 299 -15.50 -6.18 0.77
C ALA A 299 -15.76 -4.73 0.29
N LEU A 300 -16.97 -4.43 -0.20
CA LEU A 300 -17.38 -3.08 -0.63
C LEU A 300 -17.92 -2.20 0.51
N GLY A 301 -17.92 -2.68 1.75
CA GLY A 301 -18.54 -1.99 2.88
C GLY A 301 -20.07 -1.89 2.78
N GLN A 302 -20.68 -2.68 1.89
CA GLN A 302 -22.12 -2.81 1.69
C GLN A 302 -22.60 -4.11 2.34
N ALA A 303 -22.15 -4.36 3.57
CA ALA A 303 -22.26 -5.67 4.20
C ALA A 303 -23.69 -6.23 4.11
N ARG A 304 -23.86 -7.27 3.29
CA ARG A 304 -25.05 -8.15 3.28
C ARG A 304 -24.76 -9.50 3.91
N ILE A 305 -23.51 -9.70 4.31
CA ILE A 305 -23.01 -10.83 5.07
C ILE A 305 -22.14 -10.28 6.19
N LYS A 306 -22.29 -10.84 7.39
CA LYS A 306 -21.44 -10.55 8.54
C LYS A 306 -21.14 -11.83 9.31
N ARG A 307 -19.90 -12.00 9.76
CA ARG A 307 -19.55 -13.04 10.74
C ARG A 307 -19.42 -12.50 12.17
N GLU A 308 -20.06 -13.17 13.12
CA GLU A 308 -19.93 -12.98 14.57
C GLU A 308 -19.55 -14.31 15.24
N GLY A 309 -18.24 -14.51 15.47
CA GLY A 309 -17.73 -15.76 16.01
C GLY A 309 -18.05 -16.95 15.11
N ASN A 310 -18.91 -17.84 15.60
CA ASN A 310 -19.36 -19.02 14.87
C ASN A 310 -20.66 -18.77 14.08
N THR A 311 -21.16 -17.55 13.99
CA THR A 311 -22.43 -17.28 13.31
C THR A 311 -22.20 -16.40 12.08
N LEU A 312 -22.74 -16.81 10.94
CA LEU A 312 -22.90 -15.98 9.75
C LEU A 312 -24.33 -15.43 9.73
N LEU A 313 -24.43 -14.15 9.47
CA LEU A 313 -25.68 -13.39 9.44
C LEU A 313 -25.80 -12.79 8.03
N PHE A 314 -26.96 -12.94 7.40
CA PHE A 314 -27.20 -12.48 6.04
C PHE A 314 -28.38 -11.51 6.00
N GLU A 315 -28.36 -10.65 4.98
CA GLU A 315 -29.34 -9.59 4.73
C GLU A 315 -29.79 -9.64 3.26
N ASP A 316 -31.11 -9.54 3.02
CA ASP A 316 -31.74 -9.50 1.70
C ASP A 316 -32.17 -8.11 1.22
N LEU A 317 -31.83 -7.06 2.00
CA LEU A 317 -32.01 -5.62 1.75
C LEU A 317 -33.42 -5.07 2.04
N THR A 318 -34.24 -5.81 2.77
CA THR A 318 -35.62 -5.38 3.07
C THR A 318 -35.67 -4.51 4.32
N ASP A 319 -35.08 -4.95 5.43
CA ASP A 319 -35.17 -4.29 6.74
C ASP A 319 -33.84 -4.13 7.51
N PHE A 320 -32.72 -4.62 6.95
CA PHE A 320 -31.35 -4.29 7.39
C PHE A 320 -31.00 -4.73 8.82
N ASP A 321 -31.58 -5.82 9.29
CA ASP A 321 -31.36 -6.36 10.64
C ASP A 321 -30.54 -7.67 10.67
N PHE A 322 -30.13 -8.20 9.50
CA PHE A 322 -29.29 -9.39 9.31
C PHE A 322 -29.86 -10.69 9.92
N ASN A 323 -31.18 -10.83 10.05
CA ASN A 323 -31.81 -12.10 10.45
C ASN A 323 -32.47 -12.86 9.28
N ASP A 324 -32.35 -12.34 8.05
CA ASP A 324 -32.92 -12.94 6.83
C ASP A 324 -32.41 -14.35 6.58
N LEU A 325 -31.16 -14.62 6.97
CA LEU A 325 -30.67 -15.96 7.19
C LEU A 325 -29.57 -15.94 8.26
N ILE A 326 -29.66 -16.85 9.22
CA ILE A 326 -28.65 -17.04 10.26
C ILE A 326 -28.12 -18.47 10.16
N VAL A 327 -26.80 -18.60 10.10
CA VAL A 327 -26.09 -19.88 9.98
C VAL A 327 -25.13 -19.99 11.16
N THR A 328 -25.43 -20.88 12.11
CA THR A 328 -24.54 -21.11 13.25
C THR A 328 -23.70 -22.37 13.08
N LEU A 329 -22.38 -22.17 13.12
CA LEU A 329 -21.35 -23.16 12.92
C LEU A 329 -21.09 -24.01 14.18
N THR A 330 -21.05 -25.34 14.03
CA THR A 330 -20.58 -26.22 15.12
C THR A 330 -19.05 -26.16 15.24
N PRO A 331 -18.51 -26.13 16.46
CA PRO A 331 -17.06 -26.11 16.68
C PRO A 331 -16.35 -27.44 16.35
N GLU A 332 -17.08 -28.53 16.09
CA GLU A 332 -16.49 -29.81 15.70
C GLU A 332 -16.51 -29.97 14.18
N VAL A 333 -15.35 -29.79 13.55
CA VAL A 333 -15.06 -30.23 12.19
C VAL A 333 -14.41 -31.61 12.29
N SER A 334 -15.08 -32.64 11.76
CA SER A 334 -14.54 -34.00 11.74
C SER A 334 -14.25 -34.44 10.31
N ALA A 335 -13.04 -34.94 10.06
CA ALA A 335 -12.71 -35.58 8.80
C ALA A 335 -13.54 -36.87 8.64
N ILE A 336 -14.09 -37.11 7.45
CA ILE A 336 -14.66 -38.42 7.12
C ILE A 336 -13.49 -39.38 6.86
N ALA A 337 -13.47 -40.51 7.59
CA ALA A 337 -12.46 -41.56 7.46
C ALA A 337 -12.62 -42.39 6.18
#